data_AF-A0A292QRK6-F1
#
_entry.id   AF-A0A292QRK6-F1
#
_cell.length_a   1.000
_cell.length_b   1.000
_cell.length_c   1.000
_cell.angle_alpha   90.00
_cell.angle_beta   90.00
_cell.angle_gamma   90.00
#
_symmetry.space_group_name_H-M   'P 1'
#
loop_
_entity.id
_entity.type
_entity.pdbx_description
1 polymer ?
#
loop_
_entity_poly.entity_id
_entity_poly.type
_entity_poly.pdbx_seq_one_letter_code
_entity_poly.pdbx_strand_id
1 'polypeptide(L)'
;MSLLNNVAKFTERPSKSGWHSLGVDKKPADTRTTKQLLENIDYFANKNPEIAKFKNELKSVQPKFLNLVSDICELANGKEMLPVNIDLRKAENGKKSVLGYVMENFSKTSKENPHMLEFTQEVLNNTDATASKYFLTDYAGMMECTSAGKHFEAAKPLVKDIAEATLSGGFRMDFAKEKSFMNYVKSIISPDVEPERIKLLQKASKAADDTVGENSFYVDNFVRSETPIPQIEANIPQLKQASIDAKKQGKSLDITEFLTTHLNYAKAPQRVDINAVKSGNIKLA
;
A
#
# COMPACT_ATOMS: atom_id res chain seq x y z
N MET A 1 49.97 13.77 -5.33
CA MET A 1 48.59 13.90 -4.83
C MET A 1 47.86 12.62 -5.12
N SER A 2 47.40 11.91 -4.10
CA SER A 2 46.78 10.58 -4.25
C SER A 2 45.38 10.72 -4.84
N LEU A 3 45.17 10.16 -6.04
CA LEU A 3 43.88 9.94 -6.70
C LEU A 3 43.12 8.80 -6.01
N LEU A 4 42.97 8.86 -4.69
CA LEU A 4 42.00 8.02 -4.00
C LEU A 4 40.63 8.61 -4.27
N ASN A 5 39.95 8.03 -5.26
CA ASN A 5 38.56 8.24 -5.60
C ASN A 5 37.75 8.63 -4.34
N ASN A 6 37.11 9.79 -4.37
CA ASN A 6 36.03 10.12 -3.44
C ASN A 6 34.88 9.14 -3.71
N VAL A 7 34.99 7.91 -3.20
CA VAL A 7 33.92 6.92 -3.26
C VAL A 7 32.80 7.47 -2.40
N ALA A 8 31.66 7.78 -3.02
CA ALA A 8 30.48 8.26 -2.31
C ALA A 8 30.17 7.31 -1.14
N LYS A 9 30.04 7.87 0.07
CA LYS A 9 29.80 7.09 1.28
C LYS A 9 28.33 6.72 1.36
N PHE A 10 28.04 5.43 1.47
CA PHE A 10 26.68 4.95 1.72
C PHE A 10 26.34 5.07 3.21
N THR A 11 25.18 5.66 3.50
CA THR A 11 24.57 5.71 4.83
C THR A 11 23.24 4.97 4.78
N GLU A 12 23.20 3.77 5.33
CA GLU A 12 21.99 2.96 5.40
C GLU A 12 20.90 3.61 6.25
N ARG A 13 19.64 3.37 5.89
CA ARG A 13 18.51 3.76 6.77
C ARG A 13 18.60 2.97 8.09
N PRO A 14 18.29 3.58 9.25
CA PRO A 14 18.20 2.85 10.50
C PRO A 14 17.23 1.66 10.39
N SER A 15 17.69 0.49 10.81
CA SER A 15 16.89 -0.74 10.87
C SER A 15 16.57 -1.10 12.31
N LYS A 16 15.47 -1.82 12.52
CA LYS A 16 15.14 -2.38 13.84
C LYS A 16 16.06 -3.56 14.14
N SER A 17 16.46 -3.70 15.40
CA SER A 17 17.11 -4.91 15.91
C SER A 17 16.05 -5.96 16.32
N GLY A 18 16.36 -7.25 16.13
CA GLY A 18 15.51 -8.37 16.58
C GLY A 18 14.67 -9.04 15.48
N TRP A 19 13.72 -9.88 15.91
CA TRP A 19 12.80 -10.59 15.02
C TRP A 19 11.72 -9.64 14.48
N HIS A 20 11.56 -9.59 13.16
CA HIS A 20 10.54 -8.78 12.50
C HIS A 20 9.35 -9.64 12.05
N SER A 21 8.15 -9.09 12.15
CA SER A 21 6.97 -9.67 11.51
C SER A 21 7.14 -9.63 9.99
N LEU A 22 6.81 -10.73 9.33
CA LEU A 22 6.78 -10.77 7.87
C LEU A 22 5.51 -10.08 7.36
N GLY A 23 5.65 -9.39 6.23
CA GLY A 23 4.61 -8.58 5.60
C GLY A 23 4.46 -7.19 6.22
N VAL A 24 3.99 -7.12 7.48
CA VAL A 24 3.80 -5.85 8.19
C VAL A 24 5.07 -5.47 8.94
N ASP A 25 5.55 -4.26 8.72
CA ASP A 25 6.64 -3.68 9.51
C ASP A 25 6.32 -2.22 9.84
N LYS A 26 7.13 -1.60 10.68
CA LYS A 26 7.11 -0.16 10.93
C LYS A 26 8.55 0.31 10.97
N LYS A 27 9.08 0.82 9.87
CA LYS A 27 10.47 1.28 9.80
C LYS A 27 10.71 2.41 10.83
N PRO A 28 11.90 2.46 11.44
CA PRO A 28 12.29 3.60 12.26
C PRO A 28 12.19 4.92 11.48
N ALA A 29 12.03 6.02 12.22
CA ALA A 29 12.13 7.35 11.63
C ALA A 29 13.47 7.49 10.90
N ASP A 30 13.44 8.08 9.71
CA ASP A 30 14.66 8.33 8.95
C ASP A 30 15.45 9.45 9.63
N THR A 31 16.69 9.16 10.03
CA THR A 31 17.60 10.11 10.68
C THR A 31 18.69 10.62 9.74
N ARG A 32 18.67 10.22 8.46
CA ARG A 32 19.67 10.65 7.48
C ARG A 32 19.44 12.10 7.10
N THR A 33 20.53 12.86 7.05
CA THR A 33 20.53 14.25 6.59
C THR A 33 20.39 14.32 5.07
N THR A 34 19.94 15.47 4.54
CA THR A 34 19.90 15.76 3.11
C THR A 34 21.24 15.46 2.42
N LYS A 35 22.36 15.81 3.06
CA LYS A 35 23.70 15.54 2.53
C LYS A 35 23.95 14.04 2.37
N GLN A 36 23.64 13.24 3.38
CA GLN A 36 23.78 11.78 3.33
C GLN A 36 22.88 11.16 2.26
N LEU A 37 21.65 11.67 2.09
CA LEU A 37 20.74 11.19 1.05
C LEU A 37 21.25 11.50 -0.37
N LEU A 38 21.82 12.68 -0.59
CA LEU A 38 22.48 13.02 -1.87
C LEU A 38 23.72 12.15 -2.14
N GLU A 39 24.51 11.86 -1.11
CA GLU A 39 25.66 10.94 -1.19
C GLU A 39 25.22 9.50 -1.48
N ASN A 40 24.08 9.05 -0.92
CA ASN A 40 23.50 7.75 -1.26
C ASN A 40 23.11 7.65 -2.73
N ILE A 41 22.47 8.70 -3.29
CA ILE A 41 22.14 8.74 -4.72
C ILE A 41 23.42 8.63 -5.56
N ASP A 42 24.51 9.31 -5.18
CA ASP A 42 25.80 9.17 -5.84
C ASP A 42 26.35 7.74 -5.77
N TYR A 43 26.30 7.14 -4.59
CA TYR A 43 26.75 5.78 -4.36
C TYR A 43 26.02 4.77 -5.24
N PHE A 44 24.69 4.87 -5.34
CA PHE A 44 23.88 3.98 -6.17
C PHE A 44 24.06 4.25 -7.67
N ALA A 45 24.15 5.52 -8.08
CA ALA A 45 24.45 5.89 -9.47
C ALA A 45 25.80 5.31 -9.95
N ASN A 46 26.83 5.28 -9.10
CA ASN A 46 28.13 4.70 -9.45
C ASN A 46 28.07 3.17 -9.68
N LYS A 47 27.01 2.50 -9.23
CA LYS A 47 26.85 1.04 -9.29
C LYS A 47 25.74 0.58 -10.24
N ASN A 48 24.86 1.48 -10.68
CA ASN A 48 23.74 1.16 -11.55
C ASN A 48 23.58 2.22 -12.66
N PRO A 49 23.79 1.84 -13.94
CA PRO A 49 23.64 2.74 -15.09
C PRO A 49 22.27 3.40 -15.23
N GLU A 50 21.18 2.71 -14.83
CA GLU A 50 19.83 3.27 -14.91
C GLU A 50 19.64 4.42 -13.91
N ILE A 51 20.24 4.33 -12.72
CA ILE A 51 20.24 5.41 -11.73
C ILE A 51 21.19 6.54 -12.18
N ALA A 52 22.36 6.19 -12.72
CA ALA A 52 23.35 7.14 -13.21
C ALA A 52 22.75 8.11 -14.24
N LYS A 53 21.91 7.59 -15.14
CA LYS A 53 21.24 8.37 -16.18
C LYS A 53 20.38 9.51 -15.64
N PHE A 54 19.73 9.31 -14.49
CA PHE A 54 18.77 10.27 -13.91
C PHE A 54 19.29 10.94 -12.63
N LYS A 55 20.57 10.75 -12.29
CA LYS A 55 21.14 11.20 -11.01
C LYS A 55 20.93 12.68 -10.75
N ASN A 56 21.11 13.55 -11.74
CA ASN A 56 20.99 14.99 -11.55
C ASN A 56 19.53 15.40 -11.32
N GLU A 57 18.60 14.80 -12.06
CA GLU A 57 17.16 14.99 -11.90
C GLU A 57 16.69 14.51 -10.53
N LEU A 58 17.16 13.35 -10.08
CA LEU A 58 16.87 12.79 -8.76
C LEU A 58 17.38 13.69 -7.63
N LYS A 59 18.56 14.31 -7.79
CA LYS A 59 19.11 15.24 -6.79
C LYS A 59 18.38 16.58 -6.75
N SER A 60 17.66 16.93 -7.81
CA SER A 60 16.93 18.20 -7.94
C SER A 60 15.52 18.16 -7.33
N VAL A 61 15.04 16.99 -6.88
CA VAL A 61 13.72 16.88 -6.25
C VAL A 61 13.68 17.58 -4.90
N GLN A 62 12.46 17.87 -4.41
CA GLN A 62 12.30 18.49 -3.10
C GLN A 62 12.96 17.62 -2.01
N PRO A 63 13.67 18.22 -1.02
CA PRO A 63 14.43 17.46 -0.03
C PRO A 63 13.62 16.38 0.70
N LYS A 64 12.32 16.61 0.92
CA LYS A 64 11.40 15.65 1.55
C LYS A 64 11.21 14.33 0.80
N PHE A 65 11.65 14.22 -0.45
CA PHE A 65 11.55 13.01 -1.27
C PHE A 65 12.89 12.31 -1.51
N LEU A 66 14.01 12.89 -1.07
CA LEU A 66 15.34 12.30 -1.26
C LEU A 66 15.50 11.00 -0.48
N ASN A 67 14.84 10.89 0.68
CA ASN A 67 14.79 9.65 1.45
C ASN A 67 14.11 8.54 0.67
N LEU A 68 13.01 8.84 -0.03
CA LEU A 68 12.30 7.85 -0.82
C LEU A 68 13.16 7.32 -1.97
N VAL A 69 13.91 8.20 -2.64
CA VAL A 69 14.87 7.78 -3.68
C VAL A 69 15.90 6.81 -3.10
N SER A 70 16.48 7.14 -1.94
CA SER A 70 17.45 6.26 -1.26
C SER A 70 16.83 4.93 -0.86
N ASP A 71 15.63 4.94 -0.27
CA ASP A 71 14.92 3.74 0.18
C ASP A 71 14.63 2.77 -0.98
N ILE A 72 14.19 3.29 -2.12
CA ILE A 72 13.94 2.47 -3.32
C ILE A 72 15.25 1.87 -3.84
N CYS A 73 16.34 2.64 -3.84
CA CYS A 73 17.65 2.14 -4.24
C CYS A 73 18.18 1.07 -3.28
N GLU A 74 18.00 1.24 -1.97
CA GLU A 74 18.36 0.27 -0.94
C GLU A 74 17.56 -1.02 -1.12
N LEU A 75 16.23 -0.92 -1.25
CA LEU A 75 15.36 -2.08 -1.49
C LEU A 75 15.77 -2.85 -2.75
N ALA A 76 16.08 -2.16 -3.85
CA ALA A 76 16.47 -2.81 -5.10
C ALA A 76 17.83 -3.52 -5.02
N ASN A 77 18.71 -3.11 -4.08
CA ASN A 77 20.01 -3.74 -3.86
C ASN A 77 20.03 -4.71 -2.67
N GLY A 78 19.00 -4.71 -1.83
CA GLY A 78 18.79 -5.66 -0.75
C GLY A 78 18.38 -7.04 -1.26
N LYS A 79 18.97 -8.09 -0.70
CA LYS A 79 18.57 -9.48 -0.98
C LYS A 79 17.68 -9.98 0.14
N GLU A 80 16.48 -10.45 -0.21
CA GLU A 80 15.68 -11.24 0.73
C GLU A 80 16.22 -12.67 0.79
N MET A 81 16.22 -13.26 1.98
CA MET A 81 16.54 -14.68 2.16
C MET A 81 15.31 -15.59 1.98
N LEU A 82 14.19 -15.03 1.52
CA LEU A 82 12.96 -15.78 1.26
C LEU A 82 13.02 -16.46 -0.12
N PRO A 83 12.40 -17.65 -0.27
CA PRO A 83 12.37 -18.38 -1.53
C PRO A 83 11.58 -17.67 -2.63
N VAL A 84 10.66 -16.77 -2.27
CA VAL A 84 10.04 -15.81 -3.20
C VAL A 84 10.72 -14.46 -3.07
N ASN A 85 11.29 -13.96 -4.15
CA ASN A 85 11.98 -12.67 -4.18
C ASN A 85 11.74 -11.97 -5.52
N ILE A 86 11.65 -10.64 -5.45
CA ILE A 86 11.47 -9.77 -6.61
C ILE A 86 12.78 -9.01 -6.83
N ASP A 87 13.39 -9.17 -8.00
CA ASP A 87 14.55 -8.37 -8.40
C ASP A 87 14.07 -7.13 -9.16
N LEU A 88 14.00 -5.99 -8.46
CA LEU A 88 13.59 -4.71 -9.04
C LEU A 88 14.53 -4.21 -10.15
N ARG A 89 15.75 -4.77 -10.26
CA ARG A 89 16.75 -4.41 -11.26
C ARG A 89 16.70 -5.32 -12.48
N LYS A 90 15.91 -6.40 -12.43
CA LYS A 90 15.77 -7.32 -13.56
C LYS A 90 14.90 -6.67 -14.63
N ALA A 91 15.47 -6.46 -15.80
CA ALA A 91 14.76 -6.09 -17.02
C ALA A 91 14.16 -7.33 -17.69
N GLU A 92 12.94 -7.22 -18.21
CA GLU A 92 12.32 -8.27 -19.04
C GLU A 92 12.35 -7.86 -20.53
N ASN A 93 12.94 -8.70 -21.39
CA ASN A 93 12.87 -8.61 -22.86
C ASN A 93 13.04 -7.18 -23.44
N GLY A 94 14.12 -6.49 -23.07
CA GLY A 94 14.44 -5.16 -23.60
C GLY A 94 13.65 -3.99 -22.99
N LYS A 95 12.75 -4.25 -22.04
CA LYS A 95 12.09 -3.22 -21.23
C LYS A 95 13.00 -2.74 -20.11
N LYS A 96 12.75 -1.54 -19.60
CA LYS A 96 13.42 -1.00 -18.40
C LYS A 96 13.10 -1.88 -17.18
N SER A 97 14.03 -1.94 -16.23
CA SER A 97 13.73 -2.56 -14.94
C SER A 97 12.69 -1.73 -14.17
N VAL A 98 12.05 -2.31 -13.14
CA VAL A 98 11.15 -1.55 -12.26
C VAL A 98 11.89 -0.37 -11.64
N LEU A 99 13.12 -0.58 -11.18
CA LEU A 99 13.97 0.49 -10.65
C LEU A 99 14.23 1.56 -11.71
N GLY A 100 14.61 1.18 -12.93
CA GLY A 100 14.90 2.11 -14.01
C GLY A 100 13.69 2.96 -14.39
N TYR A 101 12.50 2.34 -14.48
CA TYR A 101 11.26 3.05 -14.75
C TYR A 101 10.92 4.05 -13.63
N VAL A 102 11.04 3.63 -12.37
CA VAL A 102 10.75 4.51 -11.23
C VAL A 102 11.71 5.70 -11.21
N MET A 103 13.02 5.47 -11.39
CA MET A 103 14.03 6.54 -11.36
C MET A 103 13.86 7.56 -12.49
N GLU A 104 13.46 7.10 -13.69
CA GLU A 104 13.15 7.98 -14.82
C GLU A 104 11.97 8.92 -14.54
N ASN A 105 10.89 8.38 -13.97
CA ASN A 105 9.65 9.12 -13.78
C ASN A 105 9.61 9.90 -12.47
N PHE A 106 10.51 9.61 -11.52
CA PHE A 106 10.48 10.15 -10.15
C PHE A 106 10.43 11.68 -10.11
N SER A 107 11.29 12.37 -10.86
CA SER A 107 11.35 13.83 -10.85
C SER A 107 10.06 14.45 -11.38
N LYS A 108 9.47 13.88 -12.44
CA LYS A 108 8.18 14.30 -13.00
C LYS A 108 7.05 14.08 -11.99
N THR A 109 6.94 12.88 -11.43
CA THR A 109 5.93 12.56 -10.41
C THR A 109 6.05 13.46 -9.17
N SER A 110 7.26 13.82 -8.75
CA SER A 110 7.46 14.73 -7.61
C SER A 110 6.87 16.13 -7.82
N LYS A 111 6.70 16.56 -9.07
CA LYS A 111 6.13 17.85 -9.44
C LYS A 111 4.64 17.75 -9.73
N GLU A 112 4.24 16.72 -10.47
CA GLU A 112 2.87 16.58 -10.97
C GLU A 112 1.93 15.87 -9.99
N ASN A 113 2.44 14.91 -9.21
CA ASN A 113 1.67 14.15 -8.24
C ASN A 113 2.50 13.81 -6.98
N PRO A 114 2.86 14.81 -6.15
CA PRO A 114 3.66 14.59 -4.94
C PRO A 114 2.97 13.67 -3.92
N HIS A 115 1.63 13.65 -3.87
CA HIS A 115 0.88 12.80 -2.95
C HIS A 115 1.10 11.30 -3.21
N MET A 116 1.36 10.93 -4.47
CA MET A 116 1.73 9.56 -4.81
C MET A 116 3.08 9.15 -4.19
N LEU A 117 4.07 10.04 -4.19
CA LEU A 117 5.36 9.78 -3.57
C LEU A 117 5.21 9.68 -2.04
N GLU A 118 4.39 10.54 -1.45
CA GLU A 118 4.10 10.49 -0.01
C GLU A 118 3.37 9.22 0.40
N PHE A 119 2.40 8.76 -0.41
CA PHE A 119 1.73 7.48 -0.23
C PHE A 119 2.71 6.32 -0.34
N THR A 120 3.60 6.35 -1.34
CA THR A 120 4.63 5.32 -1.54
C THR A 120 5.57 5.24 -0.35
N GLN A 121 6.05 6.38 0.14
CA GLN A 121 6.88 6.41 1.35
C GLN A 121 6.13 5.82 2.57
N GLU A 122 4.83 6.09 2.70
CA GLU A 122 4.01 5.49 3.76
C GLU A 122 3.94 3.96 3.63
N VAL A 123 3.76 3.43 2.41
CA VAL A 123 3.78 1.97 2.16
C VAL A 123 5.13 1.39 2.54
N LEU A 124 6.22 1.99 2.08
CA LEU A 124 7.56 1.50 2.40
C LEU A 124 7.86 1.58 3.89
N ASN A 125 7.28 2.55 4.61
CA ASN A 125 7.46 2.69 6.05
C ASN A 125 6.68 1.64 6.85
N ASN A 126 5.60 1.08 6.30
CA ASN A 126 4.69 0.18 7.03
C ASN A 126 4.69 -1.27 6.50
N THR A 127 5.65 -1.62 5.64
CA THR A 127 5.75 -2.96 5.05
C THR A 127 7.18 -3.47 5.06
N ASP A 128 7.33 -4.79 5.07
CA ASP A 128 8.62 -5.44 4.90
C ASP A 128 9.17 -5.27 3.47
N ALA A 129 10.39 -5.74 3.24
CA ALA A 129 11.05 -5.57 1.96
C ALA A 129 10.38 -6.37 0.82
N THR A 130 9.76 -7.51 1.10
CA THR A 130 9.05 -8.32 0.10
C THR A 130 7.79 -7.61 -0.39
N ALA A 131 6.95 -7.16 0.54
CA ALA A 131 5.74 -6.41 0.24
C ALA A 131 6.06 -5.05 -0.38
N SER A 132 7.10 -4.36 0.09
CA SER A 132 7.61 -3.14 -0.53
C SER A 132 8.03 -3.34 -2.00
N LYS A 133 8.76 -4.42 -2.31
CA LYS A 133 9.18 -4.73 -3.69
C LYS A 133 7.98 -5.11 -4.57
N TYR A 134 7.02 -5.85 -4.03
CA TYR A 134 5.78 -6.17 -4.76
C TYR A 134 4.99 -4.90 -5.07
N PHE A 135 4.80 -4.03 -4.08
CA PHE A 135 4.18 -2.71 -4.27
C PHE A 135 4.89 -1.91 -5.36
N LEU A 136 6.23 -1.82 -5.33
CA LEU A 136 7.00 -1.05 -6.32
C LEU A 136 6.81 -1.54 -7.75
N THR A 137 6.56 -2.85 -7.93
CA THR A 137 6.30 -3.44 -9.25
C THR A 137 4.99 -2.93 -9.85
N ASP A 138 3.94 -2.81 -9.03
CA ASP A 138 2.65 -2.23 -9.45
C ASP A 138 2.68 -0.70 -9.50
N TYR A 139 3.38 -0.07 -8.56
CA TYR A 139 3.56 1.39 -8.45
C TYR A 139 4.13 2.01 -9.72
N ALA A 140 5.08 1.34 -10.39
CA ALA A 140 5.65 1.80 -11.64
C ALA A 140 4.55 2.13 -12.67
N GLY A 141 3.56 1.24 -12.85
CA GLY A 141 2.43 1.51 -13.74
C GLY A 141 1.52 2.65 -13.25
N MET A 142 1.43 2.87 -11.94
CA MET A 142 0.61 3.93 -11.36
C MET A 142 1.22 5.33 -11.52
N MET A 143 2.53 5.45 -11.78
CA MET A 143 3.20 6.76 -11.93
C MET A 143 2.70 7.56 -13.13
N GLU A 144 2.03 6.90 -14.08
CA GLU A 144 1.37 7.51 -15.23
C GLU A 144 0.01 8.15 -14.88
N CYS A 145 -0.58 7.78 -13.73
CA CYS A 145 -1.89 8.25 -13.27
C CYS A 145 -1.81 9.59 -12.52
N THR A 146 -1.46 10.66 -13.23
CA THR A 146 -1.26 12.00 -12.64
C THR A 146 -2.53 12.60 -12.00
N SER A 147 -3.72 12.17 -12.42
CA SER A 147 -5.00 12.66 -11.89
C SER A 147 -5.41 12.07 -10.53
N ALA A 148 -4.74 11.00 -10.06
CA ALA A 148 -5.12 10.28 -8.84
C ALA A 148 -4.52 10.89 -7.55
N GLY A 149 -3.96 12.10 -7.59
CA GLY A 149 -3.27 12.71 -6.44
C GLY A 149 -4.15 12.81 -5.18
N LYS A 150 -5.41 13.19 -5.32
CA LYS A 150 -6.37 13.26 -4.20
C LYS A 150 -6.72 11.89 -3.63
N HIS A 151 -6.72 10.85 -4.46
CA HIS A 151 -6.93 9.47 -4.00
C HIS A 151 -5.76 9.00 -3.16
N PHE A 152 -4.52 9.24 -3.60
CA PHE A 152 -3.33 8.90 -2.82
C PHE A 152 -3.27 9.66 -1.50
N GLU A 153 -3.63 10.94 -1.51
CA GLU A 153 -3.72 11.75 -0.29
C GLU A 153 -4.75 11.17 0.69
N ALA A 154 -5.95 10.83 0.22
CA ALA A 154 -7.01 10.28 1.05
C ALA A 154 -6.72 8.84 1.52
N ALA A 155 -6.00 8.04 0.73
CA ALA A 155 -5.64 6.66 1.05
C ALA A 155 -4.43 6.54 1.98
N LYS A 156 -3.52 7.51 1.99
CA LYS A 156 -2.28 7.48 2.79
C LYS A 156 -2.52 7.13 4.27
N PRO A 157 -3.50 7.72 4.99
CA PRO A 157 -3.75 7.38 6.40
C PRO A 157 -4.21 5.95 6.65
N LEU A 158 -4.63 5.22 5.59
CA LEU A 158 -5.13 3.85 5.68
C LEU A 158 -4.03 2.79 5.45
N VAL A 159 -2.86 3.18 4.95
CA VAL A 159 -1.81 2.24 4.53
C VAL A 159 -1.44 1.25 5.63
N LYS A 160 -1.26 1.73 6.86
CA LYS A 160 -0.93 0.88 8.02
C LYS A 160 -2.02 -0.14 8.29
N ASP A 161 -3.28 0.30 8.35
CA ASP A 161 -4.42 -0.57 8.66
C ASP A 161 -4.64 -1.61 7.55
N ILE A 162 -4.46 -1.22 6.28
CA ILE A 162 -4.54 -2.14 5.13
C ILE A 162 -3.40 -3.16 5.18
N ALA A 163 -2.17 -2.74 5.48
CA ALA A 163 -1.04 -3.64 5.65
C ALA A 163 -1.31 -4.63 6.79
N GLU A 164 -1.76 -4.15 7.94
CA GLU A 164 -2.14 -4.98 9.09
C GLU A 164 -3.24 -5.99 8.75
N ALA A 165 -4.25 -5.60 7.98
CA ALA A 165 -5.34 -6.49 7.59
C ALA A 165 -4.95 -7.55 6.55
N THR A 166 -4.00 -7.25 5.65
CA THR A 166 -3.73 -8.09 4.46
C THR A 166 -2.40 -8.85 4.51
N LEU A 167 -1.38 -8.28 5.15
CA LEU A 167 -0.01 -8.81 5.17
C LEU A 167 0.31 -9.59 6.45
N SER A 168 -0.45 -9.38 7.53
CA SER A 168 -0.24 -10.03 8.83
C SER A 168 -0.30 -11.56 8.78
N GLY A 169 0.37 -12.21 9.73
CA GLY A 169 0.43 -13.67 9.90
C GLY A 169 1.66 -14.32 9.25
N GLY A 170 1.72 -15.65 9.26
CA GLY A 170 2.90 -16.40 8.76
C GLY A 170 3.17 -16.25 7.27
N PHE A 171 4.42 -16.49 6.86
CA PHE A 171 4.86 -16.52 5.46
C PHE A 171 4.11 -17.60 4.67
N ARG A 172 3.55 -17.22 3.53
CA ARG A 172 3.07 -18.14 2.50
C ARG A 172 4.13 -18.11 1.42
N MET A 173 4.62 -19.25 0.94
CA MET A 173 5.71 -19.32 -0.05
C MET A 173 5.28 -18.82 -1.46
N ASP A 174 4.43 -17.79 -1.51
CA ASP A 174 3.79 -17.17 -2.66
C ASP A 174 3.59 -15.66 -2.38
N PHE A 175 2.96 -14.94 -3.32
CA PHE A 175 2.64 -13.52 -3.17
C PHE A 175 1.14 -13.25 -2.92
N ALA A 176 0.40 -14.21 -2.34
CA ALA A 176 -1.06 -14.08 -2.21
C ALA A 176 -1.46 -12.89 -1.32
N LYS A 177 -0.67 -12.61 -0.27
CA LYS A 177 -0.94 -11.51 0.66
C LYS A 177 -0.63 -10.16 0.03
N GLU A 178 0.51 -10.05 -0.65
CA GLU A 178 0.93 -8.84 -1.37
C GLU A 178 -0.05 -8.53 -2.50
N LYS A 179 -0.55 -9.55 -3.20
CA LYS A 179 -1.65 -9.40 -4.16
C LYS A 179 -2.92 -8.89 -3.49
N SER A 180 -3.27 -9.40 -2.31
CA SER A 180 -4.43 -8.91 -1.55
C SER A 180 -4.27 -7.45 -1.12
N PHE A 181 -3.08 -7.09 -0.60
CA PHE A 181 -2.71 -5.71 -0.27
C PHE A 181 -2.87 -4.79 -1.48
N MET A 182 -2.29 -5.18 -2.63
CA MET A 182 -2.37 -4.38 -3.84
C MET A 182 -3.77 -4.28 -4.42
N ASN A 183 -4.57 -5.34 -4.36
CA ASN A 183 -5.97 -5.28 -4.77
C ASN A 183 -6.75 -4.28 -3.92
N TYR A 184 -6.51 -4.27 -2.61
CA TYR A 184 -7.13 -3.30 -1.71
C TYR A 184 -6.70 -1.87 -2.05
N VAL A 185 -5.39 -1.62 -2.19
CA VAL A 185 -4.87 -0.30 -2.61
C VAL A 185 -5.50 0.15 -3.93
N LYS A 186 -5.48 -0.71 -4.96
CA LYS A 186 -6.08 -0.43 -6.28
C LYS A 186 -7.58 -0.14 -6.21
N SER A 187 -8.31 -0.82 -5.32
CA SER A 187 -9.76 -0.61 -5.16
C SER A 187 -10.10 0.82 -4.71
N ILE A 188 -9.29 1.39 -3.81
CA ILE A 188 -9.56 2.72 -3.25
C ILE A 188 -8.95 3.85 -4.07
N ILE A 189 -7.85 3.62 -4.80
CA ILE A 189 -7.24 4.64 -5.68
C ILE A 189 -7.81 4.66 -7.10
N SER A 190 -8.87 3.88 -7.34
CA SER A 190 -9.52 3.79 -8.64
C SER A 190 -10.13 5.14 -9.05
N PRO A 191 -10.03 5.56 -10.32
CA PRO A 191 -10.51 6.87 -10.78
C PRO A 191 -12.00 7.14 -10.54
N ASP A 192 -12.82 6.09 -10.46
CA ASP A 192 -14.25 6.13 -10.26
C ASP A 192 -14.67 6.13 -8.77
N VAL A 193 -13.71 6.09 -7.85
CA VAL A 193 -13.96 6.30 -6.42
C VAL A 193 -13.82 7.77 -6.08
N GLU A 194 -14.76 8.34 -5.33
CA GLU A 194 -14.65 9.71 -4.83
C GLU A 194 -13.68 9.79 -3.65
N PRO A 195 -12.66 10.69 -3.64
CA PRO A 195 -11.70 10.79 -2.55
C PRO A 195 -12.31 10.98 -1.16
N GLU A 196 -13.46 11.66 -1.07
CA GLU A 196 -14.16 11.83 0.21
C GLU A 196 -14.71 10.51 0.78
N ARG A 197 -15.07 9.55 -0.08
CA ARG A 197 -15.48 8.20 0.37
C ARG A 197 -14.31 7.41 0.94
N ILE A 198 -13.09 7.61 0.42
CA ILE A 198 -11.87 7.05 0.98
C ILE A 198 -11.61 7.63 2.39
N LYS A 199 -11.85 8.94 2.59
CA LYS A 199 -11.71 9.54 3.93
C LYS A 199 -12.74 8.99 4.92
N LEU A 200 -13.96 8.70 4.46
CA LEU A 200 -14.97 8.04 5.30
C LEU A 200 -14.58 6.62 5.69
N LEU A 201 -13.86 5.90 4.83
CA LEU A 201 -13.39 4.54 5.12
C LEU A 201 -12.58 4.50 6.41
N GLN A 202 -11.72 5.49 6.68
CA GLN A 202 -10.96 5.55 7.94
C GLN A 202 -11.87 5.66 9.16
N LYS A 203 -12.91 6.50 9.07
CA LYS A 203 -13.90 6.67 10.16
C LYS A 203 -14.69 5.37 10.35
N ALA A 204 -15.13 4.75 9.25
CA ALA A 204 -15.90 3.51 9.26
C ALA A 204 -15.10 2.33 9.82
N SER A 205 -13.83 2.16 9.41
CA SER A 205 -12.96 1.09 9.92
C SER A 205 -12.72 1.20 11.43
N LYS A 206 -12.45 2.40 11.94
CA LYS A 206 -12.31 2.61 13.39
C LYS A 206 -13.58 2.26 14.16
N ALA A 207 -14.74 2.64 13.62
CA ALA A 207 -16.02 2.28 14.22
C ALA A 207 -16.31 0.78 14.11
N ALA A 208 -15.81 0.11 13.07
CA ALA A 208 -15.90 -1.34 12.90
C ALA A 208 -15.09 -2.10 13.96
N ASP A 209 -13.93 -1.59 14.36
CA ASP A 209 -13.09 -2.19 15.42
C ASP A 209 -13.81 -2.24 16.78
N ASP A 210 -14.76 -1.33 17.01
CA ASP A 210 -15.58 -1.27 18.23
C ASP A 210 -16.83 -2.19 18.19
N THR A 211 -17.06 -2.88 17.05
CA THR A 211 -18.22 -3.77 16.89
C THR A 211 -18.05 -5.08 17.65
N VAL A 212 -19.17 -5.71 18.00
CA VAL A 212 -19.18 -7.00 18.69
C VAL A 212 -19.55 -8.11 17.73
N GLY A 213 -18.77 -9.20 17.76
CA GLY A 213 -19.00 -10.38 16.92
C GLY A 213 -18.16 -10.40 15.64
N GLU A 214 -18.35 -11.44 14.84
CA GLU A 214 -17.69 -11.58 13.53
C GLU A 214 -18.53 -10.87 12.48
N ASN A 215 -18.15 -9.64 12.13
CA ASN A 215 -18.85 -8.78 11.18
C ASN A 215 -18.04 -8.65 9.89
N SER A 216 -18.73 -8.48 8.75
CA SER A 216 -18.08 -8.30 7.45
C SER A 216 -18.05 -6.84 7.03
N PHE A 217 -16.93 -6.36 6.50
CA PHE A 217 -16.81 -5.03 5.90
C PHE A 217 -16.25 -5.13 4.47
N TYR A 218 -17.11 -4.94 3.48
CA TYR A 218 -16.78 -4.97 2.06
C TYR A 218 -16.38 -3.58 1.58
N VAL A 219 -15.09 -3.32 1.56
CA VAL A 219 -14.52 -1.98 1.34
C VAL A 219 -14.77 -1.45 -0.07
N ASP A 220 -14.58 -2.30 -1.08
CA ASP A 220 -14.82 -1.93 -2.48
C ASP A 220 -16.28 -1.47 -2.70
N ASN A 221 -17.23 -2.24 -2.17
CA ASN A 221 -18.65 -1.89 -2.18
C ASN A 221 -18.95 -0.60 -1.41
N PHE A 222 -18.23 -0.34 -0.31
CA PHE A 222 -18.41 0.86 0.50
C PHE A 222 -17.95 2.12 -0.24
N VAL A 223 -16.74 2.12 -0.78
CA VAL A 223 -16.16 3.30 -1.44
C VAL A 223 -16.82 3.61 -2.79
N ARG A 224 -17.49 2.62 -3.40
CA ARG A 224 -18.26 2.75 -4.65
C ARG A 224 -19.76 2.96 -4.44
N SER A 225 -20.21 3.03 -3.19
CA SER A 225 -21.63 3.22 -2.89
C SER A 225 -22.15 4.53 -3.47
N GLU A 226 -23.39 4.55 -3.96
CA GLU A 226 -24.07 5.78 -4.38
C GLU A 226 -24.71 6.54 -3.21
N THR A 227 -24.73 5.95 -2.00
CA THR A 227 -25.32 6.56 -0.81
C THR A 227 -24.71 7.93 -0.53
N PRO A 228 -25.50 8.98 -0.23
CA PRO A 228 -24.99 10.28 0.13
C PRO A 228 -24.04 10.24 1.33
N ILE A 229 -22.90 10.92 1.24
CA ILE A 229 -21.89 11.03 2.31
C ILE A 229 -22.50 11.41 3.67
N PRO A 230 -23.39 12.44 3.78
CA PRO A 230 -23.98 12.81 5.07
C PRO A 230 -24.79 11.67 5.71
N GLN A 231 -25.42 10.82 4.90
CA GLN A 231 -26.14 9.65 5.40
C GLN A 231 -25.16 8.61 5.94
N ILE A 232 -24.08 8.31 5.21
CA ILE A 232 -23.04 7.39 5.71
C ILE A 232 -22.46 7.90 7.04
N GLU A 233 -22.17 9.20 7.14
CA GLU A 233 -21.65 9.80 8.37
C GLU A 233 -22.62 9.69 9.56
N ALA A 234 -23.93 9.83 9.32
CA ALA A 234 -24.95 9.64 10.36
C ALA A 234 -25.07 8.18 10.84
N ASN A 235 -24.66 7.22 9.99
CA ASN A 235 -24.75 5.79 10.29
C ASN A 235 -23.55 5.30 11.11
N ILE A 236 -22.35 5.86 10.91
CA ILE A 236 -21.11 5.41 11.57
C ILE A 236 -21.25 5.31 13.10
N PRO A 237 -21.78 6.33 13.83
CA PRO A 237 -21.92 6.26 15.29
C PRO A 237 -22.87 5.15 15.78
N GLN A 238 -23.75 4.65 14.91
CA GLN A 238 -24.76 3.64 15.25
C GLN A 238 -24.24 2.20 15.09
N LEU A 239 -23.07 2.01 14.47
CA LEU A 239 -22.50 0.69 14.15
C LEU A 239 -22.37 -0.22 15.38
N LYS A 240 -21.83 0.31 16.48
CA LYS A 240 -21.62 -0.48 17.70
C LYS A 240 -22.93 -1.06 18.22
N GLN A 241 -23.97 -0.22 18.34
CA GLN A 241 -25.27 -0.67 18.82
C GLN A 241 -25.92 -1.66 17.85
N ALA A 242 -25.83 -1.41 16.53
CA ALA A 242 -26.32 -2.33 15.51
C ALA A 242 -25.64 -3.72 15.62
N SER A 243 -24.33 -3.77 15.85
CA SER A 243 -23.60 -5.03 16.03
C SER A 243 -24.02 -5.78 17.30
N ILE A 244 -24.28 -5.07 18.39
CA ILE A 244 -24.79 -5.65 19.65
C ILE A 244 -26.17 -6.28 19.41
N ASP A 245 -27.05 -5.58 18.70
CA ASP A 245 -28.41 -6.05 18.45
C ASP A 245 -28.44 -7.20 17.44
N ALA A 246 -27.57 -7.18 16.42
CA ALA A 246 -27.37 -8.32 15.52
C ALA A 246 -26.91 -9.57 16.30
N LYS A 247 -25.92 -9.42 17.19
CA LYS A 247 -25.41 -10.52 18.01
C LYS A 247 -26.48 -11.07 18.96
N LYS A 248 -27.31 -10.24 19.59
CA LYS A 248 -28.45 -10.69 20.41
C LYS A 248 -29.44 -11.55 19.61
N GLN A 249 -29.56 -11.32 18.31
CA GLN A 249 -30.37 -12.10 17.39
C GLN A 249 -29.63 -13.33 16.81
N GLY A 250 -28.41 -13.61 17.26
CA GLY A 250 -27.58 -14.69 16.73
C GLY A 250 -27.12 -14.47 15.29
N LYS A 251 -27.01 -13.20 14.85
CA LYS A 251 -26.63 -12.80 13.48
C LYS A 251 -25.32 -12.00 13.48
N SER A 252 -24.66 -12.00 12.33
CA SER A 252 -23.55 -11.10 12.02
C SER A 252 -24.05 -9.84 11.29
N LEU A 253 -23.37 -8.72 11.51
CA LEU A 253 -23.63 -7.47 10.80
C LEU A 253 -22.80 -7.42 9.51
N ASP A 254 -23.45 -7.06 8.40
CA ASP A 254 -22.77 -6.53 7.22
C ASP A 254 -22.61 -5.02 7.41
N ILE A 255 -21.39 -4.60 7.73
CA ILE A 255 -21.05 -3.21 8.03
C ILE A 255 -21.24 -2.34 6.79
N THR A 256 -20.92 -2.85 5.60
CA THR A 256 -21.11 -2.09 4.36
C THR A 256 -22.59 -1.84 4.14
N GLU A 257 -23.41 -2.89 4.18
CA GLU A 257 -24.86 -2.77 3.97
C GLU A 257 -25.50 -1.83 4.99
N PHE A 258 -25.13 -1.94 6.27
CA PHE A 258 -25.62 -1.04 7.31
C PHE A 258 -25.25 0.43 7.02
N LEU A 259 -23.99 0.71 6.69
CA LEU A 259 -23.53 2.06 6.44
C LEU A 259 -24.13 2.68 5.18
N THR A 260 -24.39 1.89 4.13
CA THR A 260 -24.84 2.41 2.83
C THR A 260 -26.35 2.41 2.66
N THR A 261 -27.08 1.49 3.29
CA THR A 261 -28.52 1.37 3.07
C THR A 261 -29.36 1.74 4.30
N HIS A 262 -28.73 1.82 5.48
CA HIS A 262 -29.41 1.98 6.78
C HIS A 262 -30.43 0.86 7.08
N LEU A 263 -30.49 -0.18 6.25
CA LEU A 263 -31.38 -1.32 6.43
C LEU A 263 -30.73 -2.34 7.36
N ASN A 264 -31.35 -2.49 8.53
CA ASN A 264 -30.95 -3.46 9.53
C ASN A 264 -31.46 -4.86 9.14
N TYR A 265 -30.91 -5.47 8.08
CA TYR A 265 -31.33 -6.81 7.66
C TYR A 265 -30.14 -7.68 7.26
N ALA A 266 -29.72 -8.51 8.20
CA ALA A 266 -28.75 -9.57 8.03
C ALA A 266 -28.97 -10.37 6.74
N LYS A 267 -27.95 -10.41 5.88
CA LYS A 267 -27.75 -11.57 5.02
C LYS A 267 -27.24 -12.72 5.86
N ALA A 268 -27.88 -13.88 5.73
CA ALA A 268 -27.35 -15.13 6.26
C ALA A 268 -25.91 -15.31 5.74
N PRO A 269 -24.97 -15.85 6.54
CA PRO A 269 -23.63 -16.11 6.05
C PRO A 269 -23.76 -16.97 4.80
N GLN A 270 -23.33 -16.44 3.65
CA GLN A 270 -23.01 -17.29 2.51
C GLN A 270 -21.81 -18.13 2.95
N ARG A 271 -22.10 -19.28 3.58
CA ARG A 271 -21.19 -20.40 3.58
C ARG A 271 -21.06 -20.79 2.12
N VAL A 272 -20.05 -20.23 1.45
CA VAL A 272 -19.50 -20.87 0.26
C VAL A 272 -18.93 -22.17 0.77
N ASP A 273 -19.73 -23.23 0.70
CA ASP A 273 -19.23 -24.59 0.84
C ASP A 273 -18.29 -24.80 -0.36
N ILE A 274 -16.99 -24.73 -0.09
CA ILE A 274 -15.93 -24.88 -1.08
C ILE A 274 -16.03 -26.27 -1.77
N ASN A 275 -16.80 -27.20 -1.20
CA ASN A 275 -17.10 -28.50 -1.83
C ASN A 275 -18.24 -28.44 -2.85
N ALA A 276 -19.14 -27.45 -2.81
CA ALA A 276 -20.21 -27.27 -3.80
C ALA A 276 -19.71 -26.66 -5.13
N VAL A 277 -18.58 -25.95 -5.12
CA VAL A 277 -17.92 -25.44 -6.34
C VAL A 277 -17.28 -26.58 -7.15
N LYS A 278 -17.05 -27.76 -6.54
CA LYS A 278 -16.46 -28.92 -7.23
C LYS A 278 -17.46 -29.82 -7.97
N SER A 279 -18.77 -29.64 -7.78
CA SER A 279 -19.79 -30.50 -8.40
C SER A 279 -20.61 -29.85 -9.52
N GLY A 280 -20.24 -28.64 -9.95
CA GLY A 280 -20.66 -28.10 -11.26
C GLY A 280 -22.16 -27.83 -11.45
N ASN A 281 -22.93 -27.59 -10.39
CA ASN A 281 -24.38 -27.38 -10.51
C ASN A 281 -24.86 -26.13 -9.76
N ILE A 282 -24.75 -24.94 -10.36
CA ILE A 282 -25.76 -23.87 -10.20
C ILE A 282 -25.86 -23.08 -11.52
N LYS A 283 -27.05 -23.09 -12.13
CA LYS A 283 -27.48 -22.13 -13.17
C LYS A 283 -27.87 -20.82 -12.49
N LEU A 284 -27.32 -19.71 -12.98
CA LEU A 284 -27.71 -18.37 -12.55
C LEU A 284 -29.10 -18.04 -13.13
N ALA A 285 -30.03 -17.64 -12.25
CA ALA A 285 -31.19 -16.84 -12.59
C ALA A 285 -30.91 -15.40 -12.16
#